data_AF-A0A961MAX4-F1
#
_entry.id   AF-A0A961MAX4-F1
#
_cell.length_a   1.000
_cell.length_b   1.000
_cell.length_c   1.000
_cell.angle_alpha   90.00
_cell.angle_beta   90.00
_cell.angle_gamma   90.00
#
_symmetry.space_group_name_H-M   'P 1'
#
loop_
_entity.id
_entity.type
_entity.pdbx_description
1 polymer ?
#
loop_
_entity_poly.entity_id
_entity_poly.type
_entity_poly.pdbx_seq_one_letter_code
_entity_poly.pdbx_strand_id
1 'polypeptide(L)'
;MDLIETSSVNDGLLPVAALRAHLRLGTGFADEATGDALLLQYLRAAIATVESRTGKALIARGFRLVLDRWRWADAQALPVAPVSGIDAVTLTDAEGQETAIDPARWRLVADRHRPQIAATGAILPQVPTSGSVAVDFTAGFGATWDAVPDDLAQAVMLLAA
;
A
#
# COMPACT_ATOMS: atom_id res chain seq x y z
N MET A 1 4.80 14.84 -7.04
CA MET A 1 4.07 13.78 -6.32
C MET A 1 4.92 12.54 -6.39
N ASP A 2 5.41 12.09 -5.24
CA ASP A 2 6.23 10.90 -5.09
C ASP A 2 5.60 9.97 -4.06
N LEU A 3 5.50 8.68 -4.37
CA LEU A 3 4.92 7.68 -3.46
C LEU A 3 5.99 6.64 -3.16
N ILE A 4 6.30 6.50 -1.88
CA ILE A 4 7.38 5.66 -1.39
C ILE A 4 6.80 4.60 -0.47
N GLU A 5 7.16 3.34 -0.68
CA GLU A 5 6.88 2.28 0.29
C GLU A 5 7.85 2.39 1.46
N THR A 6 7.31 2.50 2.69
CA THR A 6 8.12 2.65 3.91
C THR A 6 8.30 1.34 4.66
N SER A 7 7.51 0.31 4.35
CA SER A 7 7.70 -1.05 4.84
C SER A 7 7.48 -2.09 3.73
N SER A 8 8.15 -3.24 3.87
CA SER A 8 8.07 -4.35 2.93
C SER A 8 7.13 -5.45 3.42
N VAL A 9 6.54 -6.20 2.48
CA VAL A 9 5.73 -7.38 2.80
C VAL A 9 6.65 -8.52 3.25
N ASN A 10 6.33 -9.15 4.38
CA ASN A 10 7.03 -10.34 4.85
C ASN A 10 6.71 -11.55 3.95
N ASP A 11 7.73 -12.21 3.43
CA ASP A 11 7.59 -13.37 2.54
C ASP A 11 6.84 -14.54 3.15
N GLY A 12 6.91 -14.71 4.47
CA GLY A 12 6.16 -15.74 5.20
C GLY A 12 4.65 -15.56 5.15
N LEU A 13 4.17 -14.40 4.69
CA LEU A 13 2.75 -14.13 4.46
C LEU A 13 2.27 -14.61 3.09
N LEU A 14 3.19 -14.88 2.15
CA LEU A 14 2.82 -15.24 0.78
C LEU A 14 2.44 -16.73 0.68
N PRO A 15 1.41 -17.07 -0.10
CA PRO A 15 0.78 -18.39 -0.07
C PRO A 15 1.54 -19.43 -0.93
N VAL A 16 2.83 -19.64 -0.65
CA VAL A 16 3.70 -20.55 -1.44
C VAL A 16 3.13 -21.97 -1.50
N ALA A 17 2.65 -22.50 -0.37
CA ALA A 17 2.02 -23.83 -0.32
C ALA A 17 0.74 -23.90 -1.17
N ALA A 18 -0.05 -22.83 -1.20
CA ALA A 18 -1.24 -22.78 -2.06
C ALA A 18 -0.85 -22.72 -3.54
N LEU A 19 0.23 -22.01 -3.91
CA LEU A 19 0.70 -21.95 -5.30
C LEU A 19 1.24 -23.31 -5.75
N ARG A 20 1.96 -24.01 -4.88
CA ARG A 20 2.39 -25.40 -5.13
C ARG A 20 1.20 -26.30 -5.46
N ALA A 21 0.15 -26.22 -4.64
CA ALA A 21 -1.09 -26.99 -4.86
C ALA A 21 -1.81 -26.57 -6.16
N HIS A 22 -1.86 -25.27 -6.47
CA HIS A 22 -2.44 -24.74 -7.70
C HIS A 22 -1.74 -25.26 -8.95
N LEU A 23 -0.41 -25.30 -8.92
CA LEU A 23 0.45 -25.85 -9.97
C LEU A 23 0.48 -27.38 -10.02
N ARG A 24 -0.17 -28.05 -9.07
CA ARG A 24 -0.21 -29.51 -8.94
C ARG A 24 1.19 -30.13 -8.85
N LEU A 25 2.12 -29.45 -8.17
CA LEU A 25 3.44 -30.00 -7.91
C LEU A 25 3.35 -31.18 -6.93
N GLY A 26 4.27 -32.14 -7.07
CA GLY A 26 4.30 -33.35 -6.24
C GLY A 26 4.44 -33.05 -4.75
N THR A 27 3.79 -33.86 -3.92
CA THR A 27 3.82 -33.76 -2.44
C THR A 27 4.42 -35.03 -1.84
N GLY A 28 5.03 -34.93 -0.65
CA GLY A 28 5.59 -36.07 0.08
C GLY A 28 6.98 -36.51 -0.38
N PHE A 29 7.68 -35.67 -1.15
CA PHE A 29 9.06 -35.91 -1.57
C PHE A 29 10.05 -35.23 -0.60
N ALA A 30 11.26 -35.78 -0.45
CA ALA A 30 12.26 -35.22 0.46
C ALA A 30 12.73 -33.81 0.06
N ASP A 31 12.57 -33.45 -1.22
CA ASP A 31 13.00 -32.21 -1.84
C ASP A 31 11.83 -31.25 -2.17
N GLU A 32 10.67 -31.44 -1.52
CA GLU A 32 9.42 -30.69 -1.80
C GLU A 32 9.60 -29.15 -1.77
N ALA A 33 10.51 -28.65 -0.93
CA ALA A 33 10.78 -27.22 -0.75
C ALA A 33 11.85 -26.65 -1.72
N THR A 34 12.46 -27.47 -2.57
CA THR A 34 13.58 -27.06 -3.44
C THR A 34 13.20 -25.96 -4.45
N GLY A 35 11.90 -25.77 -4.72
CA GLY A 35 11.37 -24.74 -5.62
C GLY A 35 10.80 -23.48 -4.94
N ASP A 36 10.77 -23.42 -3.60
CA ASP A 36 9.98 -22.40 -2.89
C ASP A 36 10.49 -20.98 -3.12
N ALA A 37 11.80 -20.79 -3.24
CA ALA A 37 12.38 -19.50 -3.54
C ALA A 37 11.94 -18.97 -4.92
N LEU A 38 11.77 -19.85 -5.90
CA LEU A 38 11.30 -19.48 -7.24
C LEU A 38 9.79 -19.18 -7.24
N LEU A 39 8.99 -20.03 -6.58
CA LEU A 39 7.54 -19.77 -6.41
C LEU A 39 7.28 -18.44 -5.71
N LEU A 40 8.08 -18.11 -4.70
CA LEU A 40 8.02 -16.83 -3.99
C LEU A 40 8.32 -15.64 -4.92
N GLN A 41 9.30 -15.77 -5.82
CA GLN A 41 9.60 -14.73 -6.81
C GLN A 41 8.42 -14.51 -7.78
N TYR A 42 7.78 -15.59 -8.26
CA TYR A 42 6.59 -15.49 -9.09
C TYR A 42 5.42 -14.83 -8.36
N LEU A 43 5.18 -15.19 -7.09
CA LEU A 43 4.15 -14.54 -6.27
C LEU A 43 4.41 -13.04 -6.12
N ARG A 44 5.64 -12.64 -5.79
CA ARG A 44 6.00 -11.21 -5.70
C ARG A 44 5.76 -10.47 -7.01
N ALA A 45 6.18 -11.06 -8.13
CA ALA A 45 5.98 -10.46 -9.46
C ALA A 45 4.49 -10.35 -9.83
N ALA A 46 3.70 -11.38 -9.55
CA ALA A 46 2.27 -11.40 -9.79
C ALA A 46 1.52 -10.38 -8.93
N ILE A 47 1.84 -10.30 -7.63
CA ILE A 47 1.30 -9.29 -6.71
C ILE A 47 1.59 -7.88 -7.24
N ALA A 48 2.86 -7.54 -7.48
CA ALA A 48 3.24 -6.22 -7.99
C ALA A 48 2.51 -5.86 -9.30
N THR A 49 2.31 -6.84 -10.18
CA THR A 49 1.58 -6.65 -11.43
C THR A 49 0.09 -6.40 -11.21
N VAL A 50 -0.57 -7.14 -10.31
CA VAL A 50 -1.98 -6.93 -9.96
C VAL A 50 -2.17 -5.58 -9.27
N GLU A 51 -1.29 -5.25 -8.32
CA GLU A 51 -1.31 -3.96 -7.61
C GLU A 51 -1.16 -2.78 -8.58
N SER A 52 -0.19 -2.86 -9.50
CA SER A 52 0.03 -1.83 -10.53
C SER A 52 -1.18 -1.60 -11.45
N ARG A 53 -1.87 -2.68 -11.85
CA ARG A 53 -3.03 -2.58 -12.75
C ARG A 53 -4.30 -2.08 -12.06
N THR A 54 -4.44 -2.35 -10.77
CA THR A 54 -5.68 -2.10 -10.02
C THR A 54 -5.60 -0.86 -9.11
N GLY A 55 -4.39 -0.35 -8.87
CA GLY A 55 -4.13 0.69 -7.87
C GLY A 55 -4.40 0.19 -6.44
N LYS A 56 -4.39 -1.14 -6.23
CA LYS A 56 -4.61 -1.75 -4.92
C LYS A 56 -3.30 -2.11 -4.26
N ALA A 57 -3.20 -1.96 -2.95
CA ALA A 57 -2.28 -2.74 -2.12
C ALA A 57 -3.04 -4.00 -1.67
N LEU A 58 -2.46 -5.18 -1.90
CA LEU A 58 -3.07 -6.44 -1.46
C LEU A 58 -2.83 -6.65 0.04
N ILE A 59 -1.56 -6.62 0.44
CA ILE A 59 -1.13 -6.76 1.84
C ILE A 59 -0.83 -5.39 2.44
N ALA A 60 -1.33 -5.18 3.66
CA ALA A 60 -1.19 -3.95 4.42
C ALA A 60 0.29 -3.63 4.67
N ARG A 61 0.72 -2.46 4.21
CA ARG A 61 2.06 -1.92 4.43
C ARG A 61 2.05 -0.40 4.48
N GLY A 62 3.17 0.16 4.92
CA GLY A 62 3.36 1.60 5.09
C GLY A 62 3.74 2.28 3.77
N PHE A 63 3.19 3.45 3.56
CA PHE A 63 3.46 4.32 2.43
C PHE A 63 3.68 5.75 2.90
N ARG A 64 4.52 6.47 2.17
CA ARG A 64 4.73 7.91 2.31
C ARG A 64 4.44 8.57 0.97
N LEU A 65 3.46 9.48 0.96
CA LEU A 65 3.12 10.30 -0.20
C LEU A 65 3.68 11.71 0.01
N VAL A 66 4.61 12.13 -0.85
CA VAL A 66 5.22 13.47 -0.83
C VAL A 66 4.66 14.32 -1.96
N LEU A 67 4.22 15.54 -1.62
CA LEU A 67 3.58 16.49 -2.52
C LEU A 67 4.17 17.89 -2.30
N ASP A 68 4.27 18.67 -3.37
CA ASP A 68 4.61 20.10 -3.34
C ASP A 68 3.39 20.97 -2.99
N ARG A 69 2.18 20.45 -3.21
CA ARG A 69 0.91 21.10 -2.89
C ARG A 69 -0.22 20.09 -2.81
N TRP A 70 -1.30 20.46 -2.13
CA TRP A 70 -2.56 19.72 -2.21
C TRP A 70 -3.18 19.83 -3.60
N ARG A 71 -3.81 18.76 -4.06
CA ARG A 71 -4.57 18.73 -5.31
C ARG A 71 -5.81 19.61 -5.24
N TRP A 72 -6.51 19.59 -4.09
CA TRP A 72 -7.64 20.46 -3.79
C TRP A 72 -7.41 21.14 -2.44
N ALA A 73 -8.10 22.26 -2.20
CA ALA A 73 -7.89 23.04 -0.98
C ALA A 73 -8.28 22.27 0.29
N ASP A 74 -9.28 21.40 0.19
CA ASP A 74 -9.88 20.67 1.31
C ASP A 74 -9.61 19.16 1.28
N ALA A 75 -8.99 18.64 0.21
CA ALA A 75 -8.79 17.21 0.05
C ALA A 75 -7.56 16.86 -0.80
N GLN A 76 -7.05 15.66 -0.57
CA GLN A 76 -6.00 15.04 -1.39
C GLN A 76 -6.29 13.55 -1.54
N ALA A 77 -6.41 13.09 -2.78
CA ALA A 77 -6.58 11.68 -3.09
C ALA A 77 -5.27 10.92 -2.80
N LEU A 78 -5.41 9.73 -2.23
CA LEU A 78 -4.31 8.80 -2.03
C LEU A 78 -4.22 7.86 -3.23
N PRO A 79 -3.03 7.63 -3.81
CA PRO A 79 -2.86 6.91 -5.07
C PRO A 79 -3.03 5.38 -4.94
N VAL A 80 -3.06 4.85 -3.71
CA VAL A 80 -3.18 3.43 -3.40
C VAL A 80 -4.37 3.20 -2.49
N ALA A 81 -5.08 2.09 -2.70
CA ALA A 81 -6.25 1.69 -1.92
C ALA A 81 -6.19 0.18 -1.57
N PRO A 82 -6.97 -0.31 -0.61
CA PRO A 82 -7.67 0.46 0.42
C PRO A 82 -6.67 1.03 1.44
N VAL A 83 -7.00 2.16 2.05
CA VAL A 83 -6.20 2.76 3.13
C VAL A 83 -6.89 2.47 4.46
N SER A 84 -6.16 1.90 5.41
CA SER A 84 -6.69 1.53 6.73
C SER A 84 -6.50 2.66 7.76
N GLY A 85 -5.48 3.50 7.59
CA GLY A 85 -5.19 4.60 8.49
C GLY A 85 -4.18 5.57 7.90
N ILE A 86 -4.24 6.82 8.36
CA ILE A 86 -3.19 7.82 8.12
C ILE A 86 -2.44 7.97 9.43
N ASP A 87 -1.14 7.80 9.38
CA ASP A 87 -0.25 7.73 10.53
C ASP A 87 0.27 9.13 10.88
N ALA A 88 0.65 9.92 9.88
CA ALA A 88 1.12 11.29 10.08
C ALA A 88 0.92 12.17 8.84
N VAL A 89 0.86 13.48 9.07
CA VAL A 89 0.99 14.51 8.03
C VAL A 89 2.06 15.50 8.49
N THR A 90 3.10 15.68 7.68
CA THR A 90 4.26 16.50 8.03
C THR A 90 4.50 17.53 6.94
N LEU A 91 4.59 18.79 7.31
CA LEU A 91 5.05 19.86 6.41
C LEU A 91 6.56 20.01 6.52
N THR A 92 7.22 20.24 5.40
CA THR A 92 8.63 20.61 5.34
C THR A 92 8.75 21.96 4.65
N ASP A 93 9.44 22.92 5.25
CA ASP A 93 9.69 24.23 4.64
C ASP A 93 10.91 24.23 3.70
N ALA A 94 11.27 25.40 3.16
CA ALA A 94 12.37 25.56 2.21
C ALA A 94 13.74 25.33 2.86
N GLU A 95 13.84 25.51 4.18
CA GLU A 95 15.02 25.29 4.99
C GLU A 95 15.14 23.82 5.45
N GLY A 96 14.14 22.98 5.15
CA GLY A 96 14.10 21.57 5.51
C GLY A 96 13.57 21.29 6.91
N GLN A 97 13.02 22.29 7.60
CA GLN A 97 12.42 22.12 8.92
C GLN A 97 11.08 21.40 8.79
N GLU A 98 10.95 20.28 9.50
CA GLU A 98 9.72 19.50 9.56
C GLU A 98 8.79 19.99 10.68
N THR A 99 7.50 20.05 10.38
CA THR A 99 6.43 20.37 11.33
C THR A 99 5.30 19.36 11.17
N ALA A 100 5.06 18.56 12.21
CA ALA A 100 3.92 17.64 12.26
C ALA A 100 2.60 18.43 12.39
N ILE A 101 1.62 18.05 11.58
CA ILE A 101 0.27 18.61 11.62
C ILE A 101 -0.57 17.84 12.63
N ASP A 102 -1.25 18.58 13.50
CA ASP A 102 -2.25 18.05 14.44
C ASP A 102 -3.28 17.16 13.70
N PRO A 103 -3.42 15.87 14.10
CA PRO A 103 -4.42 14.96 13.53
C PRO A 103 -5.86 15.47 13.58
N ALA A 104 -6.20 16.40 14.48
CA ALA A 104 -7.52 17.01 14.53
C ALA A 104 -7.86 17.88 13.29
N ARG A 105 -6.87 18.25 12.47
CA ARG A 105 -7.04 19.11 11.28
C ARG A 105 -7.38 18.34 10.00
N TRP A 106 -7.28 17.03 10.02
CA TRP A 106 -7.54 16.18 8.86
C TRP A 106 -8.21 14.88 9.27
N ARG A 107 -8.79 14.18 8.30
CA ARG A 107 -9.38 12.86 8.49
C ARG A 107 -9.19 12.02 7.25
N LEU A 108 -9.10 10.71 7.44
CA LEU A 108 -9.22 9.77 6.35
C LEU A 108 -10.69 9.66 5.93
N VAL A 109 -10.96 9.86 4.65
CA VAL A 109 -12.21 9.40 4.03
C VAL A 109 -11.92 8.01 3.48
N ALA A 110 -12.33 7.01 4.25
CA ALA A 110 -12.14 5.62 3.87
C ALA A 110 -13.05 5.27 2.68
N ASP A 111 -12.44 4.89 1.58
CA ASP A 111 -13.10 4.36 0.40
C ASP A 111 -12.22 3.27 -0.20
N ARG A 112 -12.83 2.17 -0.65
CA ARG A 112 -12.08 1.03 -1.17
C ARG A 112 -11.43 1.30 -2.52
N HIS A 113 -11.83 2.35 -3.23
CA HIS A 113 -11.38 2.69 -4.58
C HIS A 113 -10.71 4.05 -4.68
N ARG A 114 -11.18 5.04 -3.93
CA ARG A 114 -10.72 6.43 -3.96
C ARG A 114 -10.53 6.99 -2.55
N PRO A 115 -9.66 6.39 -1.72
CA PRO A 115 -9.37 6.94 -0.41
C PRO A 115 -8.75 8.34 -0.55
N GLN A 116 -9.08 9.23 0.38
CA GLN A 116 -8.57 10.59 0.39
C GLN A 116 -8.33 11.05 1.83
N ILE A 117 -7.34 11.89 2.02
CA ILE A 117 -7.27 12.74 3.20
C ILE A 117 -8.13 13.98 2.94
N ALA A 118 -8.95 14.37 3.90
CA ALA A 118 -9.78 15.56 3.83
C ALA A 118 -9.60 16.43 5.08
N ALA A 119 -9.79 17.73 4.93
CA ALA A 119 -9.83 18.65 6.05
C ALA A 119 -11.01 18.33 6.97
N THR A 120 -10.82 18.55 8.27
CA THR A 120 -11.94 18.61 9.23
C THR A 120 -12.59 19.99 9.25
N GLY A 121 -11.82 21.04 8.94
CA GLY A 121 -12.29 22.41 8.70
C GLY A 121 -12.52 22.71 7.21
N ALA A 122 -12.35 23.98 6.82
CA ALA A 122 -12.61 24.43 5.45
C ALA A 122 -11.49 24.05 4.46
N ILE A 123 -10.24 24.00 4.91
CA ILE A 123 -9.06 23.72 4.06
C ILE A 123 -8.04 22.87 4.82
N LEU A 124 -7.25 22.12 4.07
CA LEU A 124 -6.06 21.45 4.59
C LEU A 124 -4.99 22.49 4.96
N PRO A 125 -4.07 22.18 5.90
CA PRO A 125 -2.97 23.07 6.26
C PRO A 125 -2.17 23.49 5.02
N GLN A 126 -1.89 24.79 4.91
CA GLN A 126 -1.18 25.32 3.75
C GLN A 126 0.24 24.76 3.68
N VAL A 127 0.64 24.25 2.51
CA VAL A 127 2.02 23.84 2.25
C VAL A 127 2.90 25.10 2.11
N PRO A 128 4.04 25.20 2.82
CA PRO A 128 4.92 26.36 2.71
C PRO A 128 5.42 26.58 1.27
N THR A 129 5.70 27.84 0.91
CA THR A 129 6.30 28.16 -0.39
C THR A 129 7.66 27.48 -0.50
N SER A 130 7.92 26.82 -1.63
CA SER A 130 9.13 26.01 -1.84
C SER A 130 9.32 24.88 -0.82
N GLY A 131 8.25 24.52 -0.09
CA GLY A 131 8.20 23.39 0.82
C GLY A 131 7.50 22.19 0.21
N SER A 132 7.21 21.21 1.06
CA SER A 132 6.44 20.01 0.70
C SER A 132 5.58 19.53 1.86
N VAL A 133 4.68 18.60 1.57
CA VAL A 133 3.92 17.85 2.56
C VAL A 133 4.12 16.36 2.33
N ALA A 134 4.38 15.63 3.41
CA ALA A 134 4.40 14.19 3.45
C ALA A 134 3.15 13.68 4.18
N VAL A 135 2.49 12.67 3.61
CA VAL A 135 1.41 11.92 4.25
C VAL A 135 1.89 10.49 4.43
N ASP A 136 2.08 10.07 5.67
CA ASP A 136 2.39 8.69 6.05
C ASP A 136 1.09 7.95 6.32
N PHE A 137 0.88 6.80 5.69
CA PHE A 137 -0.34 6.02 5.82
C PHE A 137 -0.12 4.54 5.59
N THR A 138 -1.03 3.73 6.11
CA THR A 138 -1.05 2.28 5.90
C THR A 138 -2.13 1.92 4.87
N ALA A 139 -1.74 1.17 3.83
CA ALA A 139 -2.65 0.70 2.79
C ALA A 139 -2.51 -0.80 2.53
N GLY A 140 -3.66 -1.45 2.33
CA GLY A 140 -3.82 -2.87 2.01
C GLY A 140 -5.09 -3.45 2.64
N PHE A 141 -5.53 -4.62 2.17
CA PHE A 141 -6.77 -5.24 2.67
C PHE A 141 -6.63 -5.80 4.09
N GLY A 142 -5.42 -6.22 4.47
CA GLY A 142 -5.08 -6.65 5.83
C GLY A 142 -3.64 -7.10 5.92
N ALA A 143 -3.18 -7.44 7.13
CA ALA A 143 -1.78 -7.80 7.38
C ALA A 143 -1.40 -9.19 6.84
N THR A 144 -2.37 -9.99 6.42
CA THR A 144 -2.23 -11.41 6.08
C THR A 144 -2.95 -11.71 4.77
N TRP A 145 -2.54 -12.79 4.08
CA TRP A 145 -3.06 -13.15 2.75
C TRP A 145 -4.55 -13.49 2.73
N ASP A 146 -5.08 -14.03 3.83
CA ASP A 146 -6.51 -14.33 4.02
C ASP A 146 -7.41 -13.08 4.05
N ALA A 147 -6.84 -11.89 4.26
CA ALA A 147 -7.58 -10.64 4.16
C ALA A 147 -7.77 -10.16 2.71
N VAL A 148 -7.01 -10.70 1.76
CA VAL A 148 -7.10 -10.33 0.34
C VAL A 148 -8.41 -10.88 -0.23
N PRO A 149 -9.23 -10.07 -0.94
CA PRO A 149 -10.43 -10.56 -1.60
C PRO A 149 -10.15 -11.76 -2.52
N ASP A 150 -11.02 -12.77 -2.47
CA ASP A 150 -10.83 -14.05 -3.17
C ASP A 150 -10.59 -13.90 -4.68
N ASP A 151 -11.23 -12.92 -5.31
CA ASP A 151 -11.09 -12.63 -6.75
C ASP A 151 -9.69 -12.08 -7.08
N LEU A 152 -9.16 -11.16 -6.27
CA LEU A 152 -7.81 -10.64 -6.40
C LEU A 152 -6.75 -11.68 -6.04
N ALA A 153 -7.00 -12.47 -4.97
CA ALA A 153 -6.14 -13.58 -4.60
C ALA A 153 -6.05 -14.58 -5.77
N GLN A 154 -7.18 -14.96 -6.37
CA GLN A 154 -7.22 -15.85 -7.53
C GLN A 154 -6.52 -15.25 -8.75
N ALA A 155 -6.64 -13.94 -9.00
CA ALA A 155 -5.92 -13.29 -10.10
C ALA A 155 -4.39 -13.36 -9.92
N VAL A 156 -3.89 -13.24 -8.69
CA VAL A 156 -2.47 -13.46 -8.38
C VAL A 156 -2.07 -14.91 -8.67
N MET A 157 -2.88 -15.88 -8.24
CA MET A 157 -2.59 -17.30 -8.48
C MET A 157 -2.51 -17.63 -9.97
N LEU A 158 -3.45 -17.12 -10.77
CA LEU A 158 -3.47 -17.32 -12.23
C LEU A 158 -2.28 -16.66 -12.94
N LEU A 159 -1.77 -15.56 -12.41
CA LEU A 159 -0.64 -14.83 -13.02
C LEU A 159 0.73 -15.39 -12.59
N ALA A 160 0.80 -15.97 -11.39
CA ALA A 160 2.02 -16.58 -10.86
C ALA A 160 2.27 -18.01 -11.38
N ALA A 161 1.27 -18.61 -12.03
CA ALA A 161 1.28 -20.00 -12.50
C ALA A 161 1.95 -20.21 -13.87
#